data_AF-A0A353N2U0-F1
#
_entry.id   AF-A0A353N2U0-F1
#
_cell.length_a   1.000
_cell.length_b   1.000
_cell.length_c   1.000
_cell.angle_alpha   90.00
_cell.angle_beta   90.00
_cell.angle_gamma   90.00
#
_symmetry.space_group_name_H-M   'P 1'
#
loop_
_entity.id
_entity.type
_entity.pdbx_description
1 polymer ?
#
loop_
_entity_poly.entity_id
_entity_poly.type
_entity_poly.pdbx_seq_one_letter_code
_entity_poly.pdbx_strand_id
1 'polypeptide(L)' 'MGLYFRALAEIGEQSGFMGLTTGHIIMLVVALVLLYLAIAKGFEPLLLVPIATGCLLVNLPLSGIMDEGG' A
#
# COMPACT_ATOMS: atom_id res chain seq x y z
N MET A 1 3.22 -34.75 -4.01
CA MET A 1 3.55 -34.00 -2.77
C MET A 1 4.40 -32.75 -3.02
N GLY A 2 5.43 -32.74 -3.88
CA GLY A 2 6.24 -31.53 -4.12
C GLY A 2 5.52 -30.34 -4.76
N LEU A 3 4.45 -30.57 -5.53
CA LEU A 3 3.66 -29.51 -6.17
C LEU A 3 2.94 -28.62 -5.15
N TYR A 4 2.35 -29.23 -4.11
CA TYR A 4 1.63 -28.49 -3.06
C TYR A 4 2.59 -27.58 -2.26
N PHE A 5 3.81 -28.05 -1.98
CA PHE A 5 4.83 -27.24 -1.31
C PHE A 5 5.30 -26.05 -2.17
N ARG A 6 5.42 -26.23 -3.49
CA ARG A 6 5.75 -25.13 -4.42
C ARG A 6 4.64 -24.08 -4.50
N ALA A 7 3.38 -24.52 -4.58
CA ALA A 7 2.23 -23.61 -4.59
C ALA A 7 2.15 -22.77 -3.30
N LEU A 8 2.44 -23.37 -2.14
CA LEU A 8 2.50 -22.62 -0.88
C LEU A 8 3.67 -21.62 -0.84
N ALA A 9 4.82 -21.99 -1.39
CA ALA A 9 5.96 -21.08 -1.48
C ALA A 9 5.70 -19.90 -2.44
N GLU A 10 5.08 -20.15 -3.60
CA GLU A 10 4.71 -19.10 -4.57
C GLU A 10 3.72 -18.09 -3.99
N ILE A 11 2.73 -18.53 -3.20
CA ILE A 11 1.79 -17.62 -2.53
C ILE A 11 2.54 -16.72 -1.52
N GLY A 12 3.55 -17.27 -0.84
CA GLY A 12 4.42 -16.50 0.04
C GLY A 12 5.23 -15.47 -0.73
N GLU A 13 5.83 -15.87 -1.85
CA GLU A 13 6.69 -14.99 -2.66
C GLU A 13 5.91 -13.89 -3.39
N GLN A 14 4.73 -14.20 -3.90
CA GLN A 14 3.85 -13.23 -4.56
C GLN A 14 3.01 -12.42 -3.56
N SER A 15 3.18 -12.63 -2.26
CA SER A 15 2.50 -11.82 -1.27
C SER A 15 3.03 -10.38 -1.30
N GLY A 16 2.12 -9.41 -1.15
CA GLY A 16 2.49 -7.99 -1.05
C GLY A 16 3.54 -7.72 0.03
N PHE A 17 3.64 -8.58 1.04
CA PHE A 17 4.64 -8.47 2.10
C PHE A 17 6.09 -8.62 1.61
N MET A 18 6.36 -9.42 0.58
CA MET A 18 7.72 -9.52 0.03
C MET A 18 8.12 -8.31 -0.83
N GLY A 19 7.13 -7.61 -1.41
CA GLY A 19 7.36 -6.41 -2.21
C GLY A 19 7.52 -5.12 -1.40
N LEU A 20 7.40 -5.17 -0.06
CA LEU A 20 7.54 -4.00 0.82
C LEU A 20 8.98 -3.51 0.86
N THR A 21 9.29 -2.51 0.03
CA THR A 21 10.56 -1.77 0.16
C THR A 21 10.49 -0.77 1.33
N THR A 22 11.65 -0.34 1.82
CA THR A 22 11.74 0.70 2.86
C THR A 22 11.02 1.99 2.44
N GLY A 23 11.04 2.35 1.14
CA GLY A 23 10.34 3.52 0.62
C GLY A 23 8.82 3.41 0.75
N HIS A 24 8.25 2.23 0.47
CA HIS A 24 6.81 1.99 0.59
C HIS A 24 6.36 2.12 2.05
N ILE A 25 7.15 1.58 2.98
CA ILE A 25 6.87 1.67 4.43
C ILE A 25 6.82 3.14 4.88
N ILE A 26 7.80 3.96 4.47
CA ILE A 26 7.82 5.39 4.81
C ILE A 26 6.58 6.09 4.26
N MET A 27 6.23 5.86 3.00
CA MET A 27 5.08 6.50 2.37
C MET A 27 3.73 6.05 2.96
N LEU A 28 3.59 4.78 3.34
CA LEU A 28 2.43 4.29 4.07
C LEU A 28 2.27 5.01 5.42
N VAL A 29 3.37 5.20 6.16
CA VAL A 29 3.34 5.97 7.41
C VAL A 29 2.91 7.42 7.14
N VAL A 30 3.46 8.07 6.11
CA VAL A 30 3.06 9.43 5.72
C VAL A 30 1.57 9.49 5.38
N ALA A 31 1.08 8.55 4.57
CA ALA A 31 -0.33 8.51 4.16
C ALA A 31 -1.27 8.30 5.37
N LEU A 32 -0.88 7.47 6.34
CA LEU A 32 -1.62 7.31 7.60
C LEU A 32 -1.58 8.57 8.48
N VAL A 33 -0.46 9.29 8.52
CA VAL A 33 -0.36 10.58 9.22
C VAL A 33 -1.28 11.61 8.58
N LEU A 34 -1.29 11.71 7.24
CA LEU A 34 -2.20 12.61 6.52
C LEU A 34 -3.66 12.25 6.76
N LEU A 35 -4.00 10.96 6.74
CA LEU A 35 -5.35 10.48 7.05
C LEU A 35 -5.76 10.82 8.49
N TYR A 36 -4.83 10.66 9.44
CA TYR A 36 -5.04 11.05 10.84
C TYR A 36 -5.27 12.56 10.97
N LEU A 37 -4.49 13.40 10.30
CA LEU A 37 -4.67 14.85 10.31
C LEU A 37 -6.02 15.25 9.71
N ALA A 38 -6.45 14.57 8.64
CA ALA A 38 -7.73 14.84 7.99
C ALA A 38 -8.93 14.49 8.87
N ILE A 39 -8.92 13.29 9.49
CA ILE A 39 -10.06 12.75 10.23
C ILE A 39 -10.04 13.20 11.70
N ALA A 40 -8.93 12.96 12.40
CA ALA A 40 -8.86 13.20 13.84
C ALA A 40 -8.62 14.68 14.19
N LYS A 41 -7.91 15.41 13.33
CA LYS A 41 -7.60 16.83 13.55
C LYS A 41 -8.41 17.79 12.68
N GLY A 42 -9.15 17.29 11.68
CA GLY A 42 -10.02 18.11 10.84
C GLY A 42 -9.27 19.08 9.91
N PHE A 43 -7.99 18.84 9.61
CA PHE A 43 -7.25 19.64 8.64
C PHE A 43 -7.74 19.29 7.23
N GLU A 44 -8.37 20.27 6.57
CA GLU A 44 -8.90 20.19 5.19
C GLU A 44 -9.43 18.80 4.80
N PRO A 45 -10.42 18.24 5.52
CA PRO A 45 -10.84 16.85 5.38
C PRO A 45 -11.34 16.54 3.97
N LEU A 46 -11.94 17.52 3.29
CA LEU A 46 -12.42 17.39 1.92
C LEU A 46 -11.29 17.13 0.91
N LEU A 47 -10.06 17.59 1.20
CA LEU A 47 -8.90 17.44 0.32
C LEU A 47 -7.95 16.36 0.83
N LEU A 48 -7.59 16.36 2.11
CA LEU A 48 -6.61 15.42 2.64
C LEU A 48 -7.11 13.97 2.67
N VAL A 49 -8.41 13.70 2.87
CA VAL A 49 -8.93 12.33 2.84
C VAL A 49 -8.71 11.66 1.47
N PRO A 50 -9.13 12.25 0.33
CA PRO A 50 -8.87 11.66 -0.98
C PRO A 50 -7.37 11.60 -1.31
N ILE A 51 -6.57 12.60 -0.91
CA ILE A 51 -5.10 12.58 -1.11
C ILE A 51 -4.45 11.43 -0.33
N ALA A 52 -4.77 11.29 0.96
CA ALA A 52 -4.22 10.23 1.81
C ALA A 52 -4.63 8.84 1.32
N THR A 53 -5.87 8.70 0.84
CA THR A 53 -6.36 7.45 0.25
C THR A 53 -5.62 7.12 -1.04
N GLY A 54 -5.42 8.09 -1.94
CA GLY A 54 -4.62 7.92 -3.14
C GLY A 54 -3.18 7.53 -2.83
N CYS A 55 -2.54 8.20 -1.86
CA CYS A 55 -1.19 7.86 -1.41
C CYS A 55 -1.10 6.43 -0.83
N LEU A 56 -2.10 5.98 -0.06
CA LEU A 56 -2.14 4.60 0.43
C LEU A 56 -2.20 3.60 -0.72
N LEU A 57 -3.06 3.84 -1.72
CA LEU A 57 -3.28 2.92 -2.83
C LEU A 57 -2.04 2.76 -3.72
N VAL A 58 -1.38 3.86 -4.09
CA VAL A 58 -0.21 3.81 -4.98
C VAL A 58 1.05 3.27 -4.30
N ASN A 59 1.15 3.34 -2.97
CA ASN A 59 2.30 2.84 -2.20
C ASN A 59 2.09 1.42 -1.64
N LEU A 60 0.95 0.78 -1.94
CA LEU A 60 0.77 -0.64 -1.64
C LEU A 60 1.63 -1.48 -2.62
N PRO A 61 2.45 -2.41 -2.10
CA PRO A 61 3.29 -3.27 -2.93
C PRO A 61 2.41 -4.16 -3.81
N LEU A 62 2.82 -4.37 -5.06
CA LEU A 62 2.09 -5.17 -6.05
C LEU A 62 0.67 -4.65 -6.36
N SER A 63 0.38 -3.36 -6.11
CA SER A 63 -0.95 -2.81 -6.42
C SER A 63 -1.21 -2.65 -7.92
N GLY A 64 -0.16 -2.52 -8.73
CA GLY A 64 -0.26 -2.34 -10.19
C GLY A 64 -0.79 -0.98 -10.65
N ILE A 65 -1.15 -0.08 -9.71
CA ILE A 65 -1.82 1.21 -10.00
C ILE A 65 -0.92 2.19 -10.79
N MET A 66 0.40 2.00 -10.72
CA MET A 66 1.37 2.81 -11.44
C MET A 66 2.04 2.07 -12.61
N ASP A 67 1.60 0.84 -12.93
CA ASP A 67 2.14 0.09 -14.06
C ASP A 67 1.61 0.65 -15.40
N GLU A 68 2.26 0.29 -16.51
CA GLU A 68 1.83 0.65 -17.87
C GLU A 68 0.46 0.02 -18.19
N GLY A 69 -0.60 0.72 -17.82
CA GLY A 69 -1.99 0.27 -17.94
C GLY A 69 -2.94 0.99 -16.97
N GLY A 70 -2.43 1.41 -15.81
CA GLY A 70 -3.19 2.07 -14.75
C GLY A 70 -3.99 1.10 -13.88
#